data_AF-A0A2S9ZX71-F1
#
_entry.id   AF-A0A2S9ZX71-F1
#
_cell.length_a   1.000
_cell.length_b   1.000
_cell.length_c   1.000
_cell.angle_alpha   90.00
_cell.angle_beta   90.00
_cell.angle_gamma   90.00
#
_symmetry.space_group_name_H-M   'P 1'
#
loop_
_entity.id
_entity.type
_entity.pdbx_description
1 polymer ?
#
loop_
_entity_poly.entity_id
_entity_poly.type
_entity_poly.pdbx_seq_one_letter_code
_entity_poly.pdbx_strand_id
1 'polypeptide(L)'
;MASYITKKVGRRLAGQNLAQYEPADPHYETYTDAKGRQKKRKRAIPAGLSKRDERILRSVRRRAHYLDKGFSLCGFRFGWTAILGLIPGAGDIAQFILGYSLVLRKCREAELPATLAQRMLFNQLVGLGIGLIPLVGDITMAVWKVRLSLPFPLLPPFSPR
;
A
#
# COMPACT_ATOMS: atom_id res chain seq x y z
N MET A 1 -26.72 -29.00 -11.50
CA MET A 1 -25.51 -28.71 -12.32
C MET A 1 -25.23 -27.21 -12.54
N ALA A 2 -26.25 -26.34 -12.65
CA ALA A 2 -26.08 -24.89 -12.86
C ALA A 2 -25.24 -24.15 -11.79
N SER A 3 -25.43 -24.49 -10.51
CA SER A 3 -24.69 -23.86 -9.38
C SER A 3 -23.16 -24.04 -9.46
N TYR A 4 -22.69 -25.19 -9.96
CA TYR A 4 -21.25 -25.47 -10.10
C TYR A 4 -20.61 -24.66 -11.24
N ILE A 5 -21.33 -24.48 -12.35
CA ILE A 5 -20.86 -23.71 -13.50
C ILE A 5 -20.81 -22.23 -13.15
N THR A 6 -21.82 -21.70 -12.45
CA THR A 6 -21.85 -20.31 -11.97
C THR A 6 -20.71 -20.01 -10.99
N LYS A 7 -20.43 -20.90 -10.02
CA LYS A 7 -19.27 -20.74 -9.12
C LYS A 7 -17.93 -20.80 -9.86
N LYS A 8 -17.81 -21.63 -10.90
CA LYS A 8 -16.57 -21.82 -11.66
C LYS A 8 -16.27 -20.65 -12.62
N VAL A 9 -17.30 -20.12 -13.28
CA VAL A 9 -17.19 -18.94 -14.14
C VAL A 9 -16.99 -17.67 -13.31
N GLY A 10 -17.73 -17.52 -12.20
CA GLY A 10 -17.54 -16.42 -11.26
C GLY A 10 -16.13 -16.37 -10.66
N ARG A 11 -15.57 -17.52 -10.25
CA ARG A 11 -14.18 -17.61 -9.79
C ARG A 11 -13.15 -17.29 -10.88
N ARG A 12 -13.41 -17.66 -12.15
CA ARG A 12 -12.50 -17.34 -13.28
C ARG A 12 -12.51 -15.86 -13.63
N LEU A 13 -13.68 -15.23 -13.66
CA LEU A 13 -13.81 -13.80 -13.96
C LEU A 13 -13.28 -12.93 -12.83
N ALA A 14 -13.53 -13.31 -11.56
CA ALA A 14 -12.92 -12.64 -10.42
C ALA A 14 -11.38 -12.79 -10.45
N GLY A 15 -10.84 -13.98 -10.72
CA GLY A 15 -9.41 -14.21 -10.77
C GLY A 15 -8.67 -13.44 -11.88
N GLN A 16 -9.30 -13.21 -13.03
CA GLN A 16 -8.70 -12.44 -14.13
C GLN A 16 -8.69 -10.93 -13.87
N ASN A 17 -9.76 -10.39 -13.29
CA ASN A 17 -9.82 -8.97 -12.93
C ASN A 17 -8.91 -8.65 -11.74
N LEU A 18 -8.77 -9.57 -10.77
CA LEU A 18 -7.90 -9.39 -9.61
C LEU A 18 -6.40 -9.34 -9.99
N ALA A 19 -5.99 -10.08 -11.02
CA ALA A 19 -4.61 -10.05 -11.51
C ALA A 19 -4.21 -8.68 -12.10
N GLN A 20 -5.18 -7.88 -12.56
CA GLN A 20 -4.92 -6.53 -13.09
C GLN A 20 -4.63 -5.50 -11.98
N TYR A 21 -5.07 -5.77 -10.75
CA TYR A 21 -4.84 -4.92 -9.58
C TYR A 21 -3.64 -5.34 -8.74
N GLU A 22 -2.93 -6.41 -9.12
CA GLU A 22 -1.69 -6.76 -8.43
C GLU A 22 -0.61 -5.70 -8.73
N PRO A 23 0.03 -5.12 -7.69
CA PRO A 23 1.09 -4.15 -7.90
C PRO A 23 2.25 -4.75 -8.70
N ALA A 24 2.75 -3.99 -9.66
CA ALA A 24 3.82 -4.44 -10.55
C ALA A 24 5.10 -4.80 -9.77
N ASP A 25 5.59 -6.04 -9.95
CA ASP A 25 6.77 -6.55 -9.24
C ASP A 25 8.04 -5.75 -9.62
N PRO A 26 8.79 -5.18 -8.65
CA PRO A 26 10.02 -4.46 -8.93
C PRO A 26 11.11 -5.30 -9.61
N HIS A 27 11.06 -6.63 -9.46
CA HIS A 27 12.12 -7.53 -9.91
C HIS A 27 11.83 -8.24 -11.24
N TYR A 28 10.56 -8.39 -11.62
CA TYR A 28 10.16 -9.15 -12.81
C TYR A 28 9.23 -8.35 -13.73
N GLU A 29 9.46 -8.45 -15.04
CA GLU A 29 8.54 -7.94 -16.07
C GLU A 29 7.86 -9.13 -16.77
N THR A 30 6.57 -9.00 -17.03
CA THR A 30 5.82 -9.92 -17.89
C THR A 30 5.93 -9.45 -19.33
N TYR A 31 6.48 -10.28 -20.21
CA TYR A 31 6.50 -10.03 -21.64
C TYR A 31 5.64 -11.09 -22.34
N THR A 32 4.85 -10.65 -23.32
CA THR A 32 4.05 -11.53 -24.16
C THR A 32 4.92 -12.01 -25.31
N ASP A 33 5.25 -13.29 -25.32
CA ASP A 33 6.01 -13.94 -26.40
C ASP A 33 5.25 -13.80 -27.73
N ALA A 34 5.93 -13.91 -28.88
CA ALA A 34 5.33 -13.84 -30.22
C ALA A 34 4.20 -14.88 -30.45
N LYS A 35 4.13 -15.89 -29.57
CA LYS A 35 3.10 -16.94 -29.52
C LYS A 35 1.99 -16.66 -28.50
N GLY A 36 1.84 -15.43 -28.01
CA GLY A 36 0.79 -15.02 -27.06
C GLY A 36 0.95 -15.57 -25.62
N ARG A 37 2.09 -16.20 -25.29
CA ARG A 37 2.34 -16.76 -23.95
C ARG A 37 3.01 -15.70 -23.07
N GLN A 38 2.44 -15.41 -21.91
CA GLN A 38 3.08 -14.55 -20.93
C GLN A 38 4.22 -15.28 -20.23
N LYS A 39 5.44 -14.74 -20.32
CA LYS A 39 6.62 -15.25 -19.61
C LYS A 39 7.17 -14.16 -18.69
N LYS A 40 7.63 -14.57 -17.51
CA LYS A 40 8.29 -13.68 -16.55
C LYS A 40 9.79 -13.63 -16.87
N ARG A 41 10.35 -12.44 -17.02
CA ARG A 41 11.80 -12.21 -17.08
C ARG A 41 12.23 -11.25 -15.99
N LYS A 42 13.50 -11.35 -15.58
CA LYS A 42 14.09 -10.37 -14.66
C LYS A 42 14.12 -9.02 -15.36
N ARG A 43 13.62 -7.98 -14.70
CA ARG A 43 13.58 -6.61 -15.21
C ARG A 43 14.98 -6.14 -15.55
N ALA A 44 15.19 -5.71 -16.79
CA ALA A 44 16.50 -5.22 -17.24
C ALA A 44 16.94 -3.99 -16.42
N ILE A 45 18.24 -3.77 -16.32
CA ILE A 45 18.77 -2.53 -15.76
C ILE A 45 18.75 -1.51 -16.92
N PRO A 46 18.27 -0.27 -16.72
CA PRO A 46 18.32 0.74 -17.76
C PRO A 46 19.78 0.94 -18.22
N ALA A 47 19.98 0.97 -19.54
CA ALA A 47 21.29 1.18 -20.13
C ALA A 47 21.80 2.61 -19.83
N GLY A 48 23.09 2.76 -19.54
CA GLY A 48 23.72 4.07 -19.24
C GLY A 48 23.99 4.35 -17.76
N LEU A 49 23.82 3.38 -16.86
CA LEU A 49 24.10 3.53 -15.44
C LEU A 49 25.55 3.15 -15.08
N SER A 50 26.14 3.82 -14.08
CA SER A 50 27.45 3.46 -13.54
C SER A 50 27.40 2.07 -12.88
N LYS A 51 28.50 1.29 -12.95
CA LYS A 51 28.62 -0.04 -12.30
C LYS A 51 28.29 0.01 -10.80
N ARG A 52 28.54 1.14 -10.13
CA ARG A 52 28.17 1.39 -8.72
C ARG A 52 26.65 1.45 -8.55
N ASP A 53 25.99 2.25 -9.37
CA ASP A 53 24.54 2.48 -9.32
C ASP A 53 23.76 1.21 -9.70
N GLU A 54 24.28 0.42 -10.65
CA GLU A 54 23.70 -0.87 -10.99
C GLU A 54 23.67 -1.83 -9.78
N ARG A 55 24.74 -1.81 -8.98
CA ARG A 55 24.84 -2.66 -7.78
C ARG A 55 23.86 -2.18 -6.71
N ILE A 56 23.73 -0.87 -6.54
CA ILE A 56 22.78 -0.25 -5.61
C ILE A 56 21.34 -0.58 -6.01
N LEU A 57 20.97 -0.39 -7.29
CA LEU A 57 19.65 -0.74 -7.82
C LEU A 57 19.33 -2.22 -7.66
N ARG A 58 20.29 -3.12 -7.93
CA ARG A 58 20.11 -4.56 -7.70
C ARG A 58 19.88 -4.90 -6.22
N SER A 59 20.52 -4.18 -5.30
CA SER A 59 20.28 -4.31 -3.85
C SER A 59 18.88 -3.83 -3.47
N VAL A 60 18.45 -2.66 -3.98
CA VAL A 60 17.12 -2.10 -3.72
C VAL A 60 16.03 -3.02 -4.23
N ARG A 61 16.09 -3.43 -5.51
CA ARG A 61 15.08 -4.31 -6.12
C ARG A 61 14.92 -5.61 -5.34
N ARG A 62 16.01 -6.21 -4.85
CA ARG A 62 15.93 -7.41 -4.02
C ARG A 62 15.23 -7.14 -2.70
N ARG A 63 15.63 -6.09 -1.96
CA ARG A 63 15.02 -5.74 -0.67
C ARG A 63 13.52 -5.40 -0.80
N ALA A 64 13.16 -4.56 -1.78
CA ALA A 64 11.78 -4.23 -2.09
C ALA A 64 10.97 -5.49 -2.41
N HIS A 65 11.51 -6.34 -3.29
CA HIS A 65 10.87 -7.60 -3.63
C HIS A 65 10.63 -8.50 -2.43
N TYR A 66 11.52 -8.55 -1.43
CA TYR A 66 11.29 -9.32 -0.19
C TYR A 66 10.31 -8.66 0.78
N LEU A 67 10.33 -7.34 0.88
CA LEU A 67 9.37 -6.57 1.69
C LEU A 67 7.93 -6.76 1.16
N ASP A 68 7.78 -6.81 -0.16
CA ASP A 68 6.51 -6.97 -0.88
C ASP A 68 6.11 -8.44 -1.10
N LYS A 69 7.03 -9.40 -0.92
CA LYS A 69 6.81 -10.85 -1.17
C LYS A 69 6.00 -11.58 -0.09
N GLY A 70 5.24 -10.88 0.74
CA GLY A 70 4.56 -11.50 1.87
C GLY A 70 3.54 -12.59 1.49
N PHE A 71 2.89 -13.14 2.50
CA PHE A 71 2.06 -14.34 2.38
C PHE A 71 0.88 -14.14 1.42
N SER A 72 0.67 -15.09 0.50
CA SER A 72 -0.56 -15.13 -0.28
C SER A 72 -1.65 -15.82 0.53
N LEU A 73 -2.69 -15.09 0.95
CA LEU A 73 -3.86 -15.67 1.61
C LEU A 73 -5.10 -15.33 0.77
N CYS A 74 -5.90 -16.35 0.45
CA CYS A 74 -7.14 -16.19 -0.34
C CYS A 74 -7.00 -15.48 -1.70
N GLY A 75 -5.88 -15.66 -2.41
CA GLY A 75 -5.68 -15.06 -3.74
C GLY A 75 -5.22 -13.60 -3.72
N PHE A 76 -4.96 -13.03 -2.54
CA PHE A 76 -4.34 -11.72 -2.36
C PHE A 76 -2.93 -11.88 -1.79
N ARG A 77 -1.97 -11.11 -2.32
CA ARG A 77 -0.60 -11.04 -1.80
C ARG A 77 -0.56 -10.03 -0.66
N PHE A 78 -0.47 -10.49 0.58
CA PHE A 78 -0.31 -9.65 1.77
C PHE A 78 1.17 -9.49 2.09
N GLY A 79 1.77 -8.37 1.66
CA GLY A 79 3.12 -7.97 2.07
C GLY A 79 3.20 -7.70 3.58
N TRP A 80 4.42 -7.59 4.14
CA TRP A 80 4.61 -7.06 5.50
C TRP A 80 3.96 -5.68 5.66
N THR A 81 3.91 -4.92 4.57
CA THR A 81 3.19 -3.65 4.42
C THR A 81 1.70 -3.76 4.70
N ALA A 82 1.03 -4.85 4.30
CA ALA A 82 -0.40 -5.05 4.50
C ALA A 82 -0.74 -5.44 5.95
N ILE A 83 0.17 -6.12 6.65
CA ILE A 83 0.03 -6.39 8.09
C ILE A 83 0.17 -5.09 8.88
N LEU A 84 1.13 -4.24 8.51
CA LEU A 84 1.30 -2.93 9.13
C LEU A 84 0.05 -2.06 8.91
N GLY A 85 -0.48 -2.01 7.68
CA GLY A 85 -1.68 -1.23 7.35
C GLY A 85 -2.99 -1.69 8.01
N LEU A 86 -3.00 -2.82 8.73
CA LEU A 86 -4.17 -3.27 9.48
C LEU A 86 -4.43 -2.42 10.73
N ILE A 87 -3.37 -1.79 11.27
CA ILE A 87 -3.48 -0.92 12.45
C ILE A 87 -3.45 0.53 11.98
N PRO A 88 -4.60 1.24 11.96
CA PRO A 88 -4.63 2.65 11.56
C PRO A 88 -3.69 3.47 12.45
N GLY A 89 -2.88 4.35 11.84
CA GLY A 89 -1.88 5.17 12.54
C GLY A 89 -0.54 4.47 12.78
N ALA A 90 -0.52 3.31 13.45
CA ALA A 90 0.74 2.60 13.71
C ALA A 90 1.35 2.02 12.42
N GLY A 91 0.50 1.53 11.52
CA GLY A 91 0.88 1.01 10.21
C GLY A 91 1.52 2.05 9.30
N ASP A 92 0.91 3.23 9.26
CA ASP A 92 1.34 4.34 8.42
C ASP A 92 2.71 4.88 8.86
N ILE A 93 2.91 5.00 10.18
CA ILE A 93 4.20 5.41 10.76
C ILE A 93 5.28 4.36 10.49
N ALA A 94 4.97 3.07 10.67
CA ALA A 94 5.93 1.99 10.42
C ALA A 94 6.34 1.92 8.93
N GLN A 95 5.38 2.05 8.00
CA GLN A 95 5.66 2.13 6.57
C GLN A 95 6.50 3.35 6.22
N PHE A 96 6.19 4.52 6.79
CA PHE A 96 6.97 5.74 6.59
C PHE A 96 8.41 5.57 7.08
N ILE A 97 8.64 5.01 8.27
CA ILE A 97 9.98 4.78 8.80
C ILE A 97 10.77 3.80 7.92
N LEU A 98 10.13 2.70 7.51
CA LEU A 98 10.74 1.71 6.61
C LEU A 98 11.12 2.33 5.27
N GLY A 99 10.19 3.03 4.62
CA GLY A 99 10.42 3.71 3.36
C GLY A 99 11.46 4.84 3.47
N TYR A 100 11.40 5.65 4.53
CA TYR A 100 12.38 6.68 4.84
C TYR A 100 13.79 6.10 4.99
N SER A 101 13.94 5.03 5.77
CA SER A 101 15.24 4.37 5.97
C SER A 101 15.82 3.81 4.66
N LEU A 102 14.96 3.32 3.77
CA LEU A 102 15.33 2.82 2.45
C LEU A 102 15.76 3.96 1.53
N VAL A 103 14.98 5.05 1.47
CA VAL A 103 15.28 6.22 0.65
C VAL A 103 16.55 6.91 1.13
N LEU A 104 16.72 7.19 2.44
CA LEU A 104 17.90 7.89 2.94
C LEU A 104 19.20 7.14 2.67
N ARG A 105 19.21 5.83 2.93
CA ARG A 105 20.39 4.99 2.66
C ARG A 105 20.73 4.96 1.17
N LYS A 106 19.70 4.93 0.32
CA LYS A 106 19.89 4.80 -1.12
C LYS A 106 20.21 6.11 -1.83
N CYS A 107 19.64 7.22 -1.38
CA CYS A 107 20.02 8.55 -1.84
C CYS A 107 21.48 8.87 -1.47
N ARG A 108 21.92 8.49 -0.26
CA ARG A 108 23.34 8.62 0.14
C ARG A 108 24.27 7.71 -0.65
N GLU A 109 23.86 6.47 -0.93
CA GLU A 109 24.70 5.53 -1.69
C GLU A 109 24.83 5.90 -3.17
N ALA A 110 23.77 6.44 -3.78
CA ALA A 110 23.63 6.69 -5.22
C ALA A 110 23.81 8.16 -5.65
N GLU A 111 24.26 9.04 -4.75
CA GLU A 111 24.53 10.46 -5.03
C GLU A 111 23.40 11.17 -5.80
N LEU A 112 22.16 10.78 -5.50
CA LEU A 112 20.97 11.28 -6.21
C LEU A 112 20.76 12.77 -5.91
N PRO A 113 20.26 13.55 -6.88
CA PRO A 113 19.98 14.97 -6.67
C PRO A 113 19.00 15.15 -5.52
N ALA A 114 19.30 16.12 -4.63
CA ALA A 114 18.52 16.37 -3.42
C ALA A 114 17.03 16.63 -3.71
N THR A 115 16.73 17.23 -4.87
CA THR A 115 15.37 17.48 -5.36
C THR A 115 14.55 16.20 -5.57
N LEU A 116 15.18 15.13 -6.05
CA LEU A 116 14.52 13.83 -6.23
C LEU A 116 14.25 13.17 -4.88
N ALA A 117 15.22 13.21 -3.96
CA ALA A 117 15.04 12.70 -2.61
C ALA A 117 13.90 13.40 -1.86
N GLN A 118 13.83 14.73 -1.98
CA GLN A 118 12.74 15.54 -1.42
C GLN A 118 11.38 15.18 -2.02
N ARG A 119 11.29 14.97 -3.34
CA ARG A 119 10.04 14.53 -3.98
C ARG A 119 9.59 13.15 -3.47
N MET A 120 10.51 12.20 -3.31
CA MET A 120 10.19 10.88 -2.76
C MET A 120 9.76 10.94 -1.29
N LEU A 121 10.37 11.84 -0.51
CA LEU A 121 9.98 12.08 0.87
C LEU A 121 8.59 12.73 0.96
N PHE A 122 8.35 13.75 0.14
CA PHE A 122 7.07 14.44 0.08
C PHE A 122 5.92 13.49 -0.26
N ASN A 123 6.11 12.62 -1.26
CA ASN A 123 5.11 11.61 -1.62
C ASN A 123 4.78 10.66 -0.45
N GLN A 124 5.80 10.24 0.32
CA GLN A 124 5.58 9.44 1.53
C GLN A 124 4.85 10.21 2.64
N LEU A 125 5.17 11.48 2.85
CA LEU A 125 4.49 12.33 3.84
C LEU A 125 3.02 12.56 3.48
N VAL A 126 2.71 12.77 2.20
CA VAL A 126 1.32 12.88 1.71
C VAL A 126 0.56 11.58 2.00
N GLY A 127 1.17 10.42 1.73
CA GLY A 127 0.58 9.12 2.06
C GLY A 127 0.28 8.95 3.56
N LEU A 128 1.23 9.31 4.42
CA LEU A 128 1.05 9.29 5.88
C LEU A 128 -0.07 10.25 6.32
N GLY A 129 -0.13 11.45 5.74
CA GLY A 129 -1.19 12.42 6.04
C GLY A 129 -2.58 11.90 5.67
N ILE A 130 -2.72 11.21 4.54
CA ILE A 130 -3.97 10.56 4.14
C ILE A 130 -4.32 9.42 5.12
N GLY A 131 -3.34 8.64 5.57
CA GLY A 131 -3.53 7.57 6.56
C GLY A 131 -4.01 8.06 7.95
N LEU A 132 -3.75 9.33 8.30
CA LEU A 132 -4.20 9.93 9.55
C LEU A 132 -5.66 10.43 9.53
N ILE A 133 -6.29 10.55 8.35
CA ILE A 133 -7.69 10.98 8.20
C ILE A 133 -8.67 10.21 9.10
N PRO A 134 -8.66 8.86 9.16
CA PRO A 134 -9.55 8.12 10.06
C PRO A 134 -9.41 8.53 11.53
N LEU A 135 -8.19 8.80 11.99
CA LEU A 135 -7.92 9.21 13.38
C LEU A 135 -8.56 10.58 13.70
N VAL A 136 -8.52 11.51 12.75
CA VAL A 136 -9.17 12.82 12.88
C VAL A 136 -10.69 12.66 12.92
N GLY A 137 -11.23 11.75 12.11
CA GLY A 137 -12.66 11.39 12.10
C GLY A 137 -13.12 10.80 13.43
N ASP A 138 -12.33 9.89 14.01
CA ASP A 138 -12.63 9.27 15.30
C ASP A 138 -12.66 10.31 16.43
N ILE A 139 -11.70 11.24 16.44
CA ILE A 139 -11.65 12.33 17.45
C ILE A 139 -12.83 13.28 17.29
N THR A 140 -13.14 13.71 16.07
CA THR A 140 -14.26 14.64 15.83
C THR A 140 -15.60 14.00 16.22
N MET A 141 -15.82 12.73 15.88
CA MET A 141 -17.01 11.98 16.31
C MET A 141 -17.09 11.83 17.83
N ALA A 142 -15.98 11.53 18.51
CA ALA A 142 -15.97 11.43 19.97
C ALA A 142 -16.32 12.76 20.65
N VAL A 143 -15.75 13.88 20.18
CA VAL A 143 -16.03 15.22 20.71
C VAL A 143 -17.49 15.63 20.48
N TRP A 144 -18.05 15.37 19.29
CA TRP A 144 -19.46 15.63 19.00
C TRP A 144 -20.42 14.77 19.84
N LYS A 145 -20.10 13.48 20.03
CA LYS A 145 -20.90 12.57 20.85
C LYS A 145 -20.94 13.02 22.31
N VAL A 146 -19.81 13.43 22.89
CA VAL A 146 -19.73 13.95 24.26
C VAL A 146 -20.61 15.19 24.45
N ARG A 147 -20.65 16.08 23.46
CA ARG A 147 -21.51 17.28 23.50
C ARG A 147 -23.01 16.96 23.49
N LEU A 148 -23.43 15.95 22.72
CA LEU A 148 -24.82 15.49 22.66
C LEU A 148 -25.25 14.69 23.89
N SER A 149 -24.30 14.04 24.57
CA SER A 149 -24.55 13.26 25.79
C SER A 149 -24.50 14.10 27.08
N LEU A 150 -24.17 15.39 27.03
CA LEU A 150 -24.35 16.27 28.18
C LEU A 150 -25.86 16.36 28.47
N PRO A 151 -26.30 16.12 29.72
CA PRO A 151 -27.71 16.02 30.06
C PRO A 151 -28.39 17.35 29.70
N PHE A 152 -29.31 17.28 28.74
CA PHE A 152 -30.27 18.33 28.45
C PHE A 152 -30.96 18.72 29.76
N PRO A 153 -30.71 19.91 30.32
CA PRO A 153 -31.39 20.29 31.55
C PRO A 153 -32.83 20.65 31.19
N LEU A 154 -33.78 19.96 31.84
CA LEU A 154 -35.14 20.42 32.12
C LEU A 154 -36.09 20.56 30.92
N LEU A 155 -36.73 19.46 30.51
CA LEU A 155 -38.14 19.54 30.09
C LEU A 155 -38.99 19.23 31.32
N PRO A 156 -39.77 20.18 31.87
CA PRO A 156 -40.73 19.87 32.92
C PRO A 156 -41.77 18.86 32.38
N PRO A 157 -42.31 17.97 33.24
CA PRO A 157 -43.32 17.02 32.81
C PRO A 157 -44.56 17.77 32.31
N PHE A 158 -44.92 17.53 31.05
CA PHE A 158 -46.14 18.04 30.45
C PHE A 158 -47.33 17.40 31.17
N SER A 159 -48.02 18.16 32.02
CA SER A 159 -49.27 17.74 32.66
C SER A 159 -50.40 17.86 31.64
N PRO A 160 -51.07 16.75 31.25
CA PRO A 160 -52.29 16.84 30.48
C PRO A 160 -53.42 17.21 31.43
N ARG A 161 -54.16 18.28 31.11
CA ARG A 161 -55.49 18.53 31.67
C ARG A 161 -56.53 17.72 30.90
#